data_AF-A0A6G9YYN1-F1
#
_entry.id   AF-A0A6G9YYN1-F1
#
_cell.length_a   1.000
_cell.length_b   1.000
_cell.length_c   1.000
_cell.angle_alpha   90.00
_cell.angle_beta   90.00
_cell.angle_gamma   90.00
#
_symmetry.space_group_name_H-M   'P 1'
#
loop_
_entity.id
_entity.type
_entity.pdbx_description
1 polymer ?
#
loop_
_entity_poly.entity_id
_entity_poly.type
_entity_poly.pdbx_seq_one_letter_code
_entity_poly.pdbx_strand_id
1 'polypeptide(L)'
;MPLATAHADSQTYHVYVTSYGFNDNDDGNGHYGTAVIAYPQIHQQATEDLGTHDRPITFATDPGEHKPGTIVYVPHLQKYFIMEDGCAECTTDWQNNKRHVDLWMGPASMQPEPALDNCEASITGDFDIIVDPDPGLPVDQTPMFSGGQCTVVTH
;
A
#
# COMPACT_ATOMS: atom_id res chain seq x y z
N MET A 1 22.67 -7.20 -28.34
CA MET A 1 21.22 -7.12 -28.04
C MET A 1 21.05 -7.66 -26.64
N PRO A 2 20.59 -6.86 -25.66
CA PRO A 2 20.27 -7.43 -24.36
C PRO A 2 18.99 -8.26 -24.49
N LEU A 3 18.97 -9.43 -23.87
CA LEU A 3 17.79 -10.26 -23.76
C LEU A 3 16.74 -9.51 -22.94
N ALA A 4 15.53 -9.42 -23.46
CA ALA A 4 14.37 -9.03 -22.65
C ALA A 4 14.17 -10.11 -21.58
N THR A 5 14.35 -9.73 -20.33
CA THR A 5 13.92 -10.51 -19.17
C THR A 5 12.41 -10.71 -19.32
N ALA A 6 11.91 -11.94 -19.20
CA ALA A 6 10.48 -12.18 -19.16
C ALA A 6 9.91 -11.39 -17.97
N HIS A 7 9.07 -10.39 -18.25
CA HIS A 7 8.20 -9.81 -17.23
C HIS A 7 7.34 -10.95 -16.68
N ALA A 8 7.23 -11.04 -15.35
CA ALA A 8 6.21 -11.87 -14.73
C ALA A 8 4.85 -11.51 -15.34
N ASP A 9 4.00 -12.51 -15.56
CA ASP A 9 2.71 -12.30 -16.23
C ASP A 9 1.83 -11.46 -15.29
N SER A 10 1.65 -10.19 -15.63
CA SER A 10 0.86 -9.22 -14.87
C SER A 10 -0.56 -9.76 -14.63
N GLN A 11 -1.04 -9.70 -13.39
CA GLN A 11 -2.34 -10.25 -13.01
C GLN A 11 -3.22 -9.20 -12.33
N THR A 12 -4.48 -9.11 -12.76
CA THR A 12 -5.48 -8.25 -12.10
C THR A 12 -6.29 -9.06 -11.11
N TYR A 13 -6.43 -8.52 -9.89
CA TYR A 13 -7.24 -9.08 -8.82
C TYR A 13 -8.24 -8.04 -8.34
N HIS A 14 -9.46 -8.50 -8.03
CA HIS A 14 -10.44 -7.71 -7.30
C HIS A 14 -10.24 -7.94 -5.80
N VAL A 15 -10.01 -6.86 -5.05
CA VAL A 15 -9.49 -6.89 -3.68
C VAL A 15 -10.21 -5.85 -2.83
N TYR A 16 -10.48 -6.18 -1.58
CA TYR A 16 -10.92 -5.19 -0.60
C TYR A 16 -9.71 -4.34 -0.19
N VAL A 17 -9.75 -3.06 -0.51
CA VAL A 17 -8.69 -2.09 -0.22
C VAL A 17 -9.09 -1.23 0.97
N THR A 18 -8.19 -1.13 1.93
CA THR A 18 -8.22 -0.11 2.99
C THR A 18 -6.93 0.70 2.94
N SER A 19 -6.79 1.62 3.89
CA SER A 19 -5.53 2.30 4.14
C SER A 19 -5.31 2.52 5.63
N TYR A 20 -4.05 2.65 6.00
CA TYR A 20 -3.54 2.85 7.34
C TYR A 20 -2.44 3.91 7.30
N GLY A 21 -2.10 4.50 8.44
CA GLY A 21 -1.09 5.53 8.55
C GLY A 21 -0.25 5.37 9.80
N PHE A 22 0.55 6.39 10.11
CA PHE A 22 1.43 6.32 11.28
C PHE A 22 0.67 6.09 12.59
N ASN A 23 -0.54 6.65 12.71
CA ASN A 23 -1.31 6.70 13.95
C ASN A 23 -1.77 5.31 14.42
N ASP A 24 -2.20 4.48 13.47
CA ASP A 24 -2.83 3.17 13.68
C ASP A 24 -1.98 1.99 13.19
N ASN A 25 -0.83 2.23 12.56
CA ASN A 25 0.14 1.18 12.29
C ASN A 25 0.68 0.55 13.58
N ASP A 26 0.77 -0.78 13.61
CA ASP A 26 1.26 -1.60 14.72
C ASP A 26 2.67 -2.14 14.41
N ASP A 27 3.61 -2.08 15.37
CA ASP A 27 4.95 -2.68 15.22
C ASP A 27 4.99 -4.22 15.28
N GLY A 28 3.84 -4.87 15.32
CA GLY A 28 3.67 -6.33 15.44
C GLY A 28 3.67 -6.83 16.88
N ASN A 29 3.80 -5.95 17.87
CA ASN A 29 3.73 -6.27 19.30
C ASN A 29 2.56 -5.58 20.02
N GLY A 30 1.62 -4.99 19.26
CA GLY A 30 0.50 -4.23 19.79
C GLY A 30 0.86 -2.79 20.16
N HIS A 31 1.99 -2.27 19.66
CA HIS A 31 2.36 -0.87 19.84
C HIS A 31 2.02 -0.06 18.60
N TYR A 32 1.08 0.87 18.77
CA TYR A 32 0.60 1.77 17.73
C TYR A 32 1.39 3.08 17.69
N GLY A 33 1.25 3.85 16.60
CA GLY A 33 1.92 5.14 16.47
C GLY A 33 3.36 5.00 15.98
N THR A 34 3.56 4.25 14.90
CA THR A 34 4.88 3.84 14.41
C THR A 34 4.93 3.79 12.88
N ALA A 35 6.14 3.79 12.33
CA ALA A 35 6.38 3.49 10.91
C ALA A 35 7.20 2.21 10.74
N VAL A 36 7.35 1.40 11.80
CA VAL A 36 8.00 0.09 11.71
C VAL A 36 7.21 -0.79 10.74
N ILE A 37 7.92 -1.54 9.91
CA ILE A 37 7.37 -2.46 8.92
C ILE A 37 7.84 -3.88 9.21
N ALA A 38 6.96 -4.86 9.03
CA ALA A 38 7.24 -6.27 9.35
C ALA A 38 8.24 -6.95 8.40
N TYR A 39 8.31 -6.51 7.14
CA TYR A 39 9.07 -7.15 6.07
C TYR A 39 9.89 -6.16 5.23
N PRO A 40 10.87 -5.43 5.81
CA PRO A 40 11.69 -4.45 5.08
C PRO A 40 12.28 -5.03 3.79
N GLN A 41 12.04 -4.38 2.65
CA GLN A 41 12.66 -4.73 1.37
C GLN A 41 13.57 -3.60 0.90
N ILE A 42 12.99 -2.55 0.31
CA ILE A 42 13.72 -1.38 -0.18
C ILE A 42 13.61 -0.21 0.81
N HIS A 43 12.58 -0.20 1.65
CA HIS A 43 12.42 0.76 2.74
C HIS A 43 12.80 0.14 4.09
N GLN A 44 13.16 0.99 5.05
CA GLN A 44 13.44 0.60 6.44
C GLN A 44 12.27 0.91 7.39
N GLN A 45 11.30 1.66 6.90
CA GLN A 45 10.08 2.08 7.58
C GLN A 45 9.02 2.36 6.52
N ALA A 46 7.75 2.35 6.89
CA ALA A 46 6.65 2.62 5.99
C ALA A 46 6.79 4.02 5.39
N THR A 47 6.53 4.15 4.09
CA THR A 47 6.68 5.41 3.38
C THR A 47 5.72 5.50 2.22
N GLU A 48 5.30 6.73 1.93
CA GLU A 48 4.53 7.03 0.73
C GLU A 48 5.44 7.25 -0.50
N ASP A 49 6.67 7.67 -0.29
CA ASP A 49 7.63 8.01 -1.34
C ASP A 49 6.98 8.79 -2.54
N LEU A 50 7.02 8.28 -3.78
CA LEU A 50 6.44 8.95 -4.96
C LEU A 50 5.30 8.14 -5.60
N GLY A 51 5.03 6.92 -5.14
CA GLY A 51 4.06 6.02 -5.77
C GLY A 51 4.41 5.61 -7.21
N THR A 52 5.68 5.72 -7.62
CA THR A 52 6.16 5.23 -8.92
C THR A 52 6.69 3.81 -8.79
N HIS A 53 6.81 3.05 -9.88
CA HIS A 53 7.33 1.68 -9.83
C HIS A 53 8.70 1.56 -9.10
N ASP A 54 9.62 2.49 -9.35
CA ASP A 54 10.96 2.49 -8.73
C ASP A 54 10.99 3.11 -7.34
N ARG A 55 9.93 3.83 -6.96
CA ARG A 55 9.75 4.48 -5.66
C ARG A 55 8.31 4.26 -5.16
N PRO A 56 7.93 2.99 -4.92
CA PRO A 56 6.57 2.60 -4.59
C PRO A 56 6.23 2.98 -3.15
N ILE A 57 4.93 3.02 -2.84
CA ILE A 57 4.41 3.22 -1.48
C ILE A 57 4.43 1.88 -0.73
N THR A 58 4.68 1.85 0.57
CA THR A 58 4.53 0.63 1.36
C THR A 58 3.06 0.18 1.42
N PHE A 59 2.78 -1.12 1.32
CA PHE A 59 1.48 -1.66 1.68
C PHE A 59 1.61 -2.90 2.57
N ALA A 60 0.53 -3.19 3.29
CA ALA A 60 0.41 -4.32 4.18
C ALA A 60 -0.64 -5.32 3.65
N THR A 61 -0.39 -6.61 3.89
CA THR A 61 -1.35 -7.70 3.63
C THR A 61 -0.86 -8.97 4.35
N ASP A 62 -1.50 -10.11 4.09
CA ASP A 62 -0.96 -11.42 4.48
C ASP A 62 0.22 -11.83 3.55
N PRO A 63 1.36 -12.32 4.09
CA PRO A 63 2.52 -12.72 3.27
C PRO A 63 2.25 -13.95 2.37
N GLY A 64 1.17 -14.68 2.61
CA GLY A 64 0.64 -15.74 1.75
C GLY A 64 -0.28 -15.22 0.64
N GLU A 65 -0.91 -14.06 0.81
CA GLU A 65 -1.64 -13.37 -0.26
C GLU A 65 -0.68 -12.73 -1.28
N HIS A 66 0.26 -11.91 -0.78
CA HIS A 66 1.37 -11.35 -1.56
C HIS A 66 2.67 -11.52 -0.80
N LYS A 67 3.71 -12.01 -1.48
CA LYS A 67 5.03 -12.19 -0.85
C LYS A 67 5.66 -10.82 -0.58
N PRO A 68 6.47 -10.68 0.49
CA PRO A 68 7.31 -9.50 0.66
C PRO A 68 8.11 -9.16 -0.61
N GLY A 69 8.07 -7.90 -1.01
CA GLY A 69 8.69 -7.38 -2.22
C GLY A 69 7.82 -7.43 -3.48
N THR A 70 6.63 -8.02 -3.43
CA THR A 70 5.66 -7.93 -4.53
C THR A 70 5.27 -6.47 -4.74
N ILE A 71 5.36 -6.02 -6.00
CA ILE A 71 4.88 -4.70 -6.41
C ILE A 71 3.46 -4.87 -6.97
N VAL A 72 2.56 -4.00 -6.54
CA VAL A 72 1.22 -3.87 -7.08
C VAL A 72 1.01 -2.46 -7.61
N TYR A 73 0.09 -2.30 -8.55
CA TYR A 73 -0.40 -1.01 -8.99
C TYR A 73 -1.90 -0.93 -8.71
N VAL A 74 -2.33 0.18 -8.11
CA VAL A 74 -3.73 0.44 -7.78
C VAL A 74 -4.26 1.47 -8.78
N PRO A 75 -4.99 1.05 -9.84
CA PRO A 75 -5.45 1.95 -10.90
C PRO A 75 -6.32 3.09 -10.39
N HIS A 76 -7.14 2.83 -9.37
CA HIS A 76 -8.01 3.83 -8.75
C HIS A 76 -7.23 5.03 -8.17
N LEU A 77 -5.96 4.82 -7.78
CA LEU A 77 -5.09 5.85 -7.22
C LEU A 77 -3.95 6.25 -8.17
N GLN A 78 -3.79 5.53 -9.29
CA GLN A 78 -2.64 5.63 -10.19
C GLN A 78 -1.29 5.61 -9.45
N LYS A 79 -1.10 4.62 -8.58
CA LYS A 79 0.08 4.51 -7.72
C LYS A 79 0.57 3.07 -7.63
N TYR A 80 1.89 2.92 -7.56
CA TYR A 80 2.56 1.66 -7.28
C TYR A 80 2.82 1.51 -5.78
N PHE A 81 2.66 0.29 -5.29
CA PHE A 81 2.88 -0.10 -3.91
C PHE A 81 3.77 -1.34 -3.84
N ILE A 82 4.54 -1.50 -2.76
CA ILE A 82 5.39 -2.66 -2.48
C ILE A 82 5.02 -3.30 -1.15
N MET A 83 4.94 -4.64 -1.13
CA MET A 83 4.59 -5.39 0.06
C MET A 83 5.78 -5.39 1.01
N GLU A 84 5.69 -4.63 2.09
CA GLU A 84 6.75 -4.58 3.10
C GLU A 84 6.22 -4.64 4.53
N ASP A 85 4.91 -4.66 4.73
CA ASP A 85 4.32 -4.67 6.06
C ASP A 85 3.25 -5.76 6.25
N GLY A 86 2.88 -6.02 7.49
CA GLY A 86 1.88 -7.00 7.89
C GLY A 86 0.61 -6.33 8.39
N CYS A 87 -0.53 -6.98 8.15
CA CYS A 87 -1.84 -6.51 8.61
C CYS A 87 -2.63 -7.69 9.21
N ALA A 88 -3.02 -7.56 10.49
CA ALA A 88 -3.68 -8.63 11.24
C ALA A 88 -5.08 -8.95 10.70
N GLU A 89 -5.85 -7.92 10.32
CA GLU A 89 -7.16 -8.10 9.71
C GLU A 89 -7.03 -8.73 8.32
N CYS A 90 -6.06 -8.30 7.52
CA CYS A 90 -5.77 -8.87 6.20
C CYS A 90 -5.39 -10.36 6.31
N THR A 91 -4.61 -10.74 7.33
CA THR A 91 -4.29 -12.14 7.64
C THR A 91 -5.56 -12.95 7.96
N THR A 92 -6.47 -12.37 8.73
CA THR A 92 -7.75 -13.02 9.08
C THR A 92 -8.64 -13.17 7.85
N ASP A 93 -8.75 -12.13 7.03
CA ASP A 93 -9.49 -12.13 5.78
C ASP A 93 -8.94 -13.18 4.80
N TRP A 94 -7.62 -13.25 4.65
CA TRP A 94 -6.98 -14.22 3.77
C TRP A 94 -7.28 -15.67 4.18
N GLN A 95 -7.24 -15.97 5.49
CA GLN A 95 -7.63 -17.28 6.02
C GLN A 95 -9.11 -17.62 5.76
N ASN A 96 -9.95 -16.60 5.54
CA ASN A 96 -11.36 -16.74 5.20
C ASN A 96 -11.63 -16.61 3.68
N ASN A 97 -10.59 -16.70 2.83
CA ASN A 97 -10.65 -16.56 1.37
C ASN A 97 -11.12 -15.18 0.87
N LYS A 98 -10.87 -14.13 1.64
CA LYS A 98 -11.07 -12.73 1.23
C LYS A 98 -9.70 -12.09 0.99
N ARG A 99 -9.55 -11.46 -0.17
CA ARG A 99 -8.36 -10.68 -0.53
C ARG A 99 -8.44 -9.31 0.12
N HIS A 100 -7.39 -8.89 0.81
CA HIS A 100 -7.36 -7.62 1.52
C HIS A 100 -5.95 -7.03 1.53
N VAL A 101 -5.83 -5.82 1.00
CA VAL A 101 -4.61 -5.02 1.08
C VAL A 101 -4.88 -3.71 1.81
N ASP A 102 -3.89 -3.26 2.56
CA ASP A 102 -3.96 -2.04 3.35
C ASP A 102 -2.84 -1.10 2.91
N LEU A 103 -3.22 0.08 2.40
CA LEU A 103 -2.30 0.99 1.70
C LEU A 103 -1.78 2.08 2.65
N TRP A 104 -0.46 2.26 2.73
CA TRP A 104 0.12 3.28 3.61
C TRP A 104 -0.24 4.70 3.16
N MET A 105 -0.82 5.50 4.06
CA MET A 105 -1.14 6.91 3.92
C MET A 105 -0.22 7.75 4.79
N GLY A 106 0.78 8.37 4.16
CA GLY A 106 1.85 9.10 4.85
C GLY A 106 1.43 10.46 5.40
N PRO A 107 2.35 11.18 6.07
CA PRO A 107 3.76 10.85 6.30
C PRO A 107 4.01 9.91 7.50
N ALA A 108 5.24 9.42 7.64
CA ALA A 108 5.74 8.57 8.74
C ALA A 108 5.94 9.31 10.08
N SER A 109 4.90 10.02 10.51
CA SER A 109 4.83 10.71 11.80
C SER A 109 3.37 10.95 12.19
N MET A 110 3.11 11.14 13.48
CA MET A 110 1.77 11.40 14.01
C MET A 110 1.02 12.49 13.23
N GLN A 111 -0.18 12.16 12.75
CA GLN A 111 -1.06 13.05 11.98
C GLN A 111 -2.29 13.49 12.79
N PRO A 112 -2.94 14.61 12.45
CA PRO A 112 -4.11 15.07 13.16
C PRO A 112 -5.33 14.17 12.91
N GLU A 113 -5.98 13.73 13.98
CA GLU A 113 -7.29 13.09 13.93
C GLU A 113 -8.45 14.07 14.14
N PRO A 114 -9.62 13.86 13.48
CA PRO A 114 -9.97 12.71 12.63
C PRO A 114 -9.59 12.91 11.15
N ALA A 115 -8.65 13.79 10.82
CA ALA A 115 -8.40 14.15 9.42
C ALA A 115 -7.77 13.00 8.63
N LEU A 116 -6.84 12.25 9.25
CA LEU A 116 -6.22 11.07 8.64
C LEU A 116 -7.24 9.94 8.50
N ASP A 117 -7.94 9.55 9.58
CA ASP A 117 -8.97 8.50 9.57
C ASP A 117 -10.06 8.75 8.50
N ASN A 118 -10.54 10.00 8.37
CA ASN A 118 -11.50 10.34 7.31
C ASN A 118 -10.90 10.23 5.89
N CYS A 119 -9.61 10.48 5.72
CA CYS A 119 -8.95 10.32 4.43
C CYS A 119 -8.76 8.84 4.10
N GLU A 120 -8.38 8.02 5.08
CA GLU A 120 -8.24 6.58 4.93
C GLU A 120 -9.57 5.92 4.54
N ALA A 121 -10.64 6.30 5.23
CA ALA A 121 -12.00 5.87 4.89
C ALA A 121 -12.43 6.30 3.48
N SER A 122 -11.88 7.39 2.93
CA SER A 122 -12.29 7.92 1.62
C SER A 122 -11.85 7.07 0.42
N ILE A 123 -10.82 6.23 0.60
CA ILE A 123 -10.32 5.31 -0.43
C ILE A 123 -10.61 3.84 -0.11
N THR A 124 -11.36 3.57 0.96
CA THR A 124 -11.73 2.22 1.36
C THR A 124 -12.86 1.66 0.47
N GLY A 125 -12.69 0.46 -0.08
CA GLY A 125 -13.69 -0.20 -0.92
C GLY A 125 -13.13 -1.37 -1.73
N ASP A 126 -13.97 -1.98 -2.57
CA ASP A 126 -13.56 -3.06 -3.46
C ASP A 126 -13.04 -2.50 -4.79
N PHE A 127 -11.76 -2.73 -5.09
CA PHE A 127 -11.11 -2.22 -6.30
C PHE A 127 -10.25 -3.29 -6.97
N ASP A 128 -9.93 -3.04 -8.23
CA ASP A 128 -8.93 -3.84 -8.93
C ASP A 128 -7.52 -3.39 -8.53
N ILE A 129 -6.61 -4.35 -8.35
CA ILE A 129 -5.16 -4.12 -8.28
C ILE A 129 -4.46 -4.96 -9.33
N ILE A 130 -3.33 -4.48 -9.83
CA ILE A 130 -2.49 -5.19 -10.79
C ILE A 130 -1.22 -5.65 -10.07
N VAL A 131 -1.02 -6.95 -9.94
CA VAL A 131 0.18 -7.58 -9.37
C VAL A 131 1.23 -7.77 -10.45
N ASP A 132 2.49 -7.51 -10.10
CA ASP A 132 3.64 -7.48 -11.00
C ASP A 132 3.38 -6.60 -12.26
N PRO A 133 2.94 -5.34 -12.07
CA PRO A 133 2.54 -4.45 -13.17
C PRO A 133 3.73 -4.05 -14.06
N ASP A 134 3.43 -3.62 -15.29
CA ASP A 134 4.40 -2.90 -16.12
C ASP A 134 4.83 -1.60 -15.42
N PRO A 135 6.10 -1.18 -15.48
CA PRO A 135 6.60 0.04 -14.82
C PRO A 135 6.15 1.36 -15.48
N GLY A 136 5.53 1.31 -16.67
CA GLY A 136 5.14 2.46 -17.48
C GLY A 136 3.67 2.89 -17.36
N LEU A 137 2.92 2.42 -16.35
CA LEU A 137 1.55 2.87 -16.11
C LEU A 137 1.54 4.34 -15.66
N PRO A 138 0.43 5.07 -15.89
CA PRO A 138 0.28 6.44 -15.40
C PRO A 138 0.50 6.54 -13.89
N VAL A 139 1.11 7.64 -13.43
CA VAL A 139 1.33 7.86 -11.99
C VAL A 139 0.83 9.22 -11.57
N ASP A 140 0.02 9.26 -10.51
CA ASP A 140 -0.29 10.46 -9.76
C ASP A 140 0.67 10.57 -8.56
N GLN A 141 1.58 11.56 -8.60
CA GLN A 141 2.56 11.79 -7.53
C GLN A 141 2.05 12.72 -6.43
N THR A 142 0.78 13.13 -6.47
CA THR A 142 0.16 13.92 -5.39
C THR A 142 0.16 13.06 -4.13
N PRO A 143 0.73 13.53 -3.00
CA PRO A 143 0.60 12.82 -1.73
C PRO A 143 -0.87 12.56 -1.40
N MET A 144 -1.21 11.42 -0.83
CA MET A 144 -2.55 11.05 -0.41
C MET A 144 -2.98 11.88 0.80
N PHE A 145 -2.02 12.22 1.67
CA PHE A 145 -2.25 13.09 2.81
C PHE A 145 -1.04 14.01 3.05
N SER A 146 -1.30 15.31 3.19
CA SER A 146 -0.25 16.30 3.36
C SER A 146 -0.73 17.54 4.10
N GLY A 147 0.12 18.08 4.98
CA GLY A 147 -0.22 19.28 5.76
C GLY A 147 -1.42 19.10 6.68
N GLY A 148 -1.69 17.87 7.13
CA GLY A 148 -2.88 17.56 7.95
C GLY A 148 -4.18 17.57 7.17
N GLN A 149 -4.15 17.39 5.85
CA GLN A 149 -5.31 17.41 4.97
C GLN A 149 -5.26 16.22 4.00
N CYS A 150 -6.44 15.70 3.67
CA CYS A 150 -6.61 14.71 2.62
C CYS A 150 -6.38 15.36 1.26
N THR A 151 -5.44 14.81 0.49
CA THR A 151 -5.03 15.31 -0.84
C THR A 151 -5.09 14.23 -1.91
N VAL A 152 -5.64 13.06 -1.57
CA VAL A 152 -5.79 11.92 -2.48
C VAL A 152 -6.59 12.28 -3.72
N VAL A 153 -6.15 11.74 -4.86
CA VAL A 153 -6.82 11.89 -6.15
C VAL A 153 -7.20 10.50 -6.63
N THR A 154 -8.47 10.34 -6.98
CA THR A 154 -9.01 9.09 -7.51
C THR A 154 -9.25 9.20 -9.02
N HIS A 155 -9.11 8.07 -9.72
CA HIS A 155 -9.13 7.97 -11.19
C HIS A 155 -10.09 6.87 -11.68
#